data_AF-W2HPN8-F1
#
_entry.id   AF-W2HPN8-F1
#
_cell.length_a   1.000
_cell.length_b   1.000
_cell.length_c   1.000
_cell.angle_alpha   90.00
_cell.angle_beta   90.00
_cell.angle_gamma   90.00
#
_symmetry.space_group_name_H-M   'P 1'
#
loop_
_entity.id
_entity.type
_entity.pdbx_description
1 polymer ?
#
loop_
_entity_poly.entity_id
_entity_poly.type
_entity_poly.pdbx_seq_one_letter_code
_entity_poly.pdbx_strand_id
1 'polypeptide(L)'
;MGICPQHDVLFNELTVEEHLLLFGTMKHIPFTSLKEEVERMIREVGLVEKRKVAARNLSGGQKRKLSVALAFMGDSKLVFLDEPTSGMDPYSRRFTWNLLQRNRDDRVIVLTTHFMDEADILGDRIAIMADGQLCCAGSSLFLKNRYGAGYNLTMIKAPGCDVEAVGAFLRNFVPEAKCLSNFGSEVVFQLPSTSSGVFSTMLQVLDDEKQNLRVIQYGVSVTTLEEVFLRISQDREEEAAMGVGACGVKVVDQIRRTSATSVNSRGTHWTPITSEVTNRATFWSQYSALLTKRVRITKRDKKNLLNAVCIPFLFLVILVSLPEINVTSFVTSGDYATTLASTSHQSQCSSADISSVYVSSYCDSYSFNYCDLGVIDCSASTCCDKTNVESPYYACNMCDGTSPSDPVTPCYNKYCLDQDGAKLQATLNAFLTSVVVTLAFAFVPAAIVAFIVREKNPNQNAKSLQLICGANVSAYWLSTWTHDIVIMMVTVIAAMIL
;
A
#
# COMPACT_ATOMS: atom_id res chain seq x y z
N MET A 1 13.86 14.17 4.52
CA MET A 1 12.52 14.81 4.71
C MET A 1 11.56 13.72 5.16
N GLY A 2 10.66 14.02 6.09
CA GLY A 2 9.56 13.16 6.51
C GLY A 2 8.23 13.66 5.96
N ILE A 3 7.31 12.75 5.66
CA ILE A 3 5.95 13.12 5.24
C ILE A 3 4.94 12.15 5.86
N CYS A 4 3.84 12.69 6.38
CA CYS A 4 2.68 11.96 6.86
C CYS A 4 1.45 12.49 6.10
N PRO A 5 0.96 11.80 5.06
CA PRO A 5 -0.23 12.22 4.31
C PRO A 5 -1.51 12.05 5.11
N GLN A 6 -2.64 12.63 4.67
CA GLN A 6 -3.94 12.49 5.36
C GLN A 6 -4.38 11.03 5.55
N HIS A 7 -4.19 10.19 4.52
CA HIS A 7 -4.49 8.76 4.58
C HIS A 7 -3.27 7.94 5.03
N ASP A 8 -3.50 6.93 5.89
CA ASP A 8 -2.42 6.07 6.39
C ASP A 8 -1.87 5.13 5.29
N VAL A 9 -0.69 5.49 4.79
CA VAL A 9 0.05 4.72 3.79
C VAL A 9 0.88 3.62 4.47
N LEU A 10 0.19 2.57 4.91
CA LEU A 10 0.80 1.44 5.63
C LEU A 10 0.64 0.13 4.86
N PHE A 11 1.60 -0.78 5.03
CA PHE A 11 1.54 -2.15 4.51
C PHE A 11 0.78 -3.03 5.49
N ASN A 12 -0.43 -3.42 5.12
CA ASN A 12 -1.34 -4.21 5.96
C ASN A 12 -0.72 -5.50 6.52
N GLU A 13 0.19 -6.11 5.77
CA GLU A 13 0.83 -7.39 6.08
C GLU A 13 2.08 -7.25 6.96
N LEU A 14 2.66 -6.04 7.09
CA LEU A 14 3.87 -5.80 7.90
C LEU A 14 3.51 -5.41 9.34
N THR A 15 4.39 -5.73 10.28
CA THR A 15 4.26 -5.32 11.69
C THR A 15 4.76 -3.90 11.94
N VAL A 16 4.44 -3.32 13.09
CA VAL A 16 4.93 -1.99 13.50
C VAL A 16 6.46 -1.91 13.43
N GLU A 17 7.15 -2.89 14.01
CA GLU A 17 8.61 -2.99 13.98
C GLU A 17 9.17 -3.10 12.56
N GLU A 18 8.54 -3.91 11.71
CA GLU A 18 8.96 -4.10 10.33
C GLU A 18 8.79 -2.84 9.48
N HIS A 19 7.76 -2.02 9.74
CA HIS A 19 7.60 -0.73 9.09
C HIS A 19 8.75 0.22 9.45
N LEU A 20 9.06 0.34 10.75
CA LEU A 20 10.10 1.25 11.21
C LEU A 20 11.48 0.82 10.72
N LEU A 21 11.77 -0.50 10.71
CA LEU A 21 13.00 -1.04 10.13
C LEU A 21 13.11 -0.73 8.63
N LEU A 22 12.01 -0.90 7.89
CA LEU A 22 11.97 -0.63 6.46
C LEU A 22 12.22 0.86 6.17
N PHE A 23 11.47 1.75 6.81
CA PHE A 23 11.61 3.20 6.61
C PHE A 23 12.91 3.77 7.16
N GLY A 24 13.43 3.23 8.27
CA GLY A 24 14.76 3.58 8.77
C GLY A 24 15.88 3.20 7.79
N THR A 25 15.76 2.03 7.15
CA THR A 25 16.73 1.63 6.12
C THR A 25 16.63 2.51 4.87
N MET A 26 15.41 2.87 4.45
CA MET A 26 15.19 3.79 3.32
C MET A 26 15.75 5.19 3.60
N LYS A 27 15.58 5.68 4.83
CA LYS A 27 16.14 6.95 5.31
C LYS A 27 17.61 6.88 5.71
N HIS A 28 18.33 5.83 5.31
CA HIS A 28 19.77 5.69 5.45
C HIS A 28 20.32 5.62 6.89
N ILE A 29 19.52 5.12 7.84
CA ILE A 29 20.01 4.87 9.20
C ILE A 29 20.92 3.63 9.17
N PRO A 30 22.16 3.71 9.70
CA PRO A 30 23.08 2.57 9.68
C PRO A 30 22.54 1.41 10.51
N PHE A 31 22.76 0.18 10.06
CA PHE A 31 22.20 -1.03 10.71
C PHE A 31 22.59 -1.19 12.18
N THR A 32 23.73 -0.63 12.59
CA THR A 32 24.21 -0.64 13.97
C THR A 32 23.27 0.13 14.90
N SER A 33 22.86 1.35 14.52
CA SER A 33 21.95 2.19 15.31
C SER A 33 20.48 2.00 14.95
N LEU A 34 20.17 1.39 13.79
CA LEU A 34 18.80 1.22 13.31
C LEU A 34 17.89 0.55 14.35
N LYS A 35 18.37 -0.50 15.03
CA LYS A 35 17.56 -1.21 16.04
C LYS A 35 17.26 -0.33 17.25
N GLU A 36 18.24 0.44 17.72
CA GLU A 36 18.09 1.35 18.85
C GLU A 36 17.14 2.50 18.52
N GLU A 37 17.23 3.02 17.30
CA GLU A 37 16.34 4.08 16.82
C GLU A 37 14.90 3.60 16.65
N VAL A 38 14.71 2.38 16.15
CA VAL A 38 13.40 1.73 16.11
C VAL A 38 12.84 1.53 17.52
N GLU A 39 13.66 1.12 18.49
CA GLU A 39 13.24 1.01 19.89
C GLU A 39 12.79 2.34 20.47
N ARG A 40 13.59 3.39 20.26
CA ARG A 40 13.31 4.74 20.72
C ARG A 40 11.96 5.20 20.19
N MET A 41 11.74 5.07 18.88
CA MET A 41 10.51 5.52 18.22
C MET A 41 9.27 4.71 18.65
N ILE A 42 9.39 3.39 18.85
CA ILE A 42 8.26 2.57 19.35
C ILE A 42 7.83 3.01 20.74
N ARG A 43 8.79 3.34 21.62
CA ARG A 43 8.51 3.82 22.99
C ARG A 43 7.91 5.21 22.98
N GLU A 44 8.47 6.14 22.21
CA GLU A 44 7.96 7.51 22.10
C GLU A 44 6.52 7.57 21.58
N VAL A 45 6.19 6.71 20.62
CA VAL A 45 4.87 6.65 19.99
C VAL A 45 3.88 5.80 20.83
N GLY A 46 4.36 5.13 21.88
CA GLY A 46 3.52 4.34 22.79
C GLY A 46 2.94 3.08 22.16
N LEU A 47 3.67 2.44 21.24
CA LEU A 47 3.23 1.21 20.54
C LEU A 47 4.00 -0.04 20.98
N VAL A 48 4.61 -0.02 22.17
CA VAL A 48 5.45 -1.12 22.71
C VAL A 48 4.72 -2.46 22.71
N GLU A 49 3.47 -2.50 23.20
CA GLU A 49 2.66 -3.73 23.26
C GLU A 49 2.22 -4.24 21.87
N LYS A 50 2.13 -3.34 20.88
CA LYS A 50 1.65 -3.65 19.52
C LYS A 50 2.78 -3.80 18.50
N ARG A 51 4.02 -3.82 18.95
CA ARG A 51 5.24 -3.94 18.17
C ARG A 51 5.23 -5.06 17.12
N LYS A 52 4.79 -6.26 17.51
CA LYS A 52 4.74 -7.45 16.64
C LYS A 52 3.38 -7.65 15.95
N VAL A 53 2.46 -6.69 16.10
CA VAL A 53 1.12 -6.74 15.50
C VAL A 53 1.17 -6.17 14.09
N ALA A 54 0.50 -6.84 13.15
CA ALA A 54 0.39 -6.39 11.76
C ALA A 54 -0.46 -5.11 11.66
N ALA A 55 -0.11 -4.21 10.74
CA ALA A 55 -0.78 -2.92 10.59
C ALA A 55 -2.29 -3.05 10.33
N ARG A 56 -2.74 -4.12 9.66
CA ARG A 56 -4.18 -4.38 9.45
C ARG A 56 -4.99 -4.53 10.75
N ASN A 57 -4.36 -4.99 11.83
CA ASN A 57 -5.00 -5.24 13.13
C ASN A 57 -4.86 -4.07 14.12
N LEU A 58 -4.29 -2.94 13.67
CA LEU A 58 -4.20 -1.72 14.48
C LEU A 58 -5.49 -0.90 14.37
N SER A 59 -5.86 -0.22 15.45
CA SER A 59 -6.94 0.78 15.41
C SER A 59 -6.56 1.97 14.53
N GLY A 60 -7.54 2.77 14.09
CA GLY A 60 -7.27 3.97 13.27
C GLY A 60 -6.26 4.91 13.94
N GLY A 61 -6.44 5.22 15.22
CA GLY A 61 -5.49 6.05 15.98
C GLY A 61 -4.10 5.42 16.10
N GLN A 62 -3.99 4.10 16.22
CA GLN A 62 -2.69 3.41 16.25
C GLN A 62 -1.98 3.42 14.90
N LYS A 63 -2.72 3.28 13.79
CA LYS A 63 -2.18 3.44 12.43
C LYS A 63 -1.65 4.85 12.24
N ARG A 64 -2.42 5.85 12.67
CA ARG A 64 -2.03 7.26 12.59
C ARG A 64 -0.76 7.55 13.41
N LYS A 65 -0.67 7.02 14.63
CA LYS A 65 0.55 7.07 15.45
C LYS A 65 1.76 6.46 14.72
N LEU A 66 1.59 5.30 14.08
CA LEU A 66 2.65 4.69 13.27
C LEU A 66 3.04 5.57 12.07
N SER A 67 2.08 6.13 11.34
CA SER A 67 2.34 7.03 10.21
C SER A 67 3.17 8.26 10.63
N VAL A 68 2.82 8.88 11.75
CA VAL A 68 3.59 10.00 12.33
C VAL A 68 5.00 9.53 12.73
N ALA A 69 5.14 8.35 13.32
CA ALA A 69 6.44 7.77 13.64
C ALA A 69 7.35 7.62 12.40
N LEU A 70 6.81 7.12 11.29
CA LEU A 70 7.55 6.96 10.04
C LEU A 70 8.03 8.30 9.47
N ALA A 71 7.26 9.37 9.68
CA ALA A 71 7.66 10.72 9.29
C ALA A 71 8.89 11.21 10.10
N PHE A 72 8.96 10.91 11.41
CA PHE A 72 10.08 11.29 12.28
C PHE A 72 11.30 10.37 12.25
N MET A 73 11.17 9.13 11.76
CA MET A 73 12.31 8.22 11.60
C MET A 73 13.48 8.89 10.86
N GLY A 74 14.72 8.59 11.28
CA GLY A 74 15.94 9.02 10.57
C GLY A 74 16.23 10.51 10.68
N ASP A 75 15.94 11.10 11.84
CA ASP A 75 16.20 12.51 12.18
C ASP A 75 15.89 13.51 11.05
N SER A 76 14.66 13.42 10.51
CA SER A 76 14.26 14.27 9.40
C SER A 76 14.17 15.74 9.82
N LYS A 77 15.10 16.58 9.32
CA LYS A 77 15.12 18.04 9.59
C LYS A 77 13.88 18.80 9.11
N LEU A 78 13.20 18.28 8.09
CA LEU A 78 11.95 18.84 7.56
C LEU A 78 10.89 17.74 7.51
N VAL A 79 9.76 17.97 8.17
CA VAL A 79 8.64 17.02 8.30
C VAL A 79 7.33 17.69 7.89
N PHE A 80 6.62 17.09 6.94
CA PHE A 80 5.27 17.51 6.54
C PHE A 80 4.23 16.58 7.16
N LEU A 81 3.23 17.14 7.82
CA LEU A 81 2.15 16.41 8.47
C LEU A 81 0.82 16.96 7.97
N ASP A 82 0.08 16.12 7.26
CA ASP A 82 -1.22 16.46 6.70
C ASP A 82 -2.34 15.93 7.60
N GLU A 83 -2.99 16.81 8.35
CA GLU A 83 -4.04 16.54 9.35
C GLU A 83 -3.75 15.38 10.33
N PRO A 84 -2.59 15.32 11.01
CA PRO A 84 -2.12 14.12 11.72
C PRO A 84 -3.03 13.64 12.86
N THR A 85 -3.96 14.47 13.34
CA THR A 85 -4.89 14.10 14.42
C THR A 85 -6.33 13.87 13.96
N SER A 86 -6.59 13.95 12.66
CA SER A 86 -7.89 13.62 12.06
C SER A 86 -8.25 12.15 12.31
N GLY A 87 -9.50 11.89 12.70
CA GLY A 87 -10.00 10.54 13.02
C GLY A 87 -9.45 9.91 14.32
N MET A 88 -8.71 10.66 15.15
CA MET A 88 -8.25 10.20 16.47
C MET A 88 -9.22 10.59 17.59
N ASP A 89 -9.28 9.76 18.62
CA ASP A 89 -9.95 10.10 19.88
C ASP A 89 -9.20 11.24 20.63
N PRO A 90 -9.87 11.99 21.53
CA PRO A 90 -9.25 13.12 22.23
C PRO A 90 -7.97 12.77 23.01
N TYR A 91 -7.88 11.55 23.55
CA TYR A 91 -6.69 11.11 24.29
C TYR A 91 -5.52 10.84 23.34
N SER A 92 -5.74 10.11 22.25
CA SER A 92 -4.74 9.87 21.21
C SER A 92 -4.27 11.16 20.55
N ARG A 93 -5.16 12.15 20.35
CA ARG A 93 -4.80 13.47 19.83
C ARG A 93 -3.81 14.19 20.74
N ARG A 94 -4.13 14.31 22.04
CA ARG A 94 -3.22 14.93 23.03
C ARG A 94 -1.88 14.21 23.12
N PHE A 95 -1.89 12.88 23.00
CA PHE A 95 -0.66 12.10 22.94
C PHE A 95 0.19 12.48 21.72
N THR A 96 -0.41 12.58 20.53
CA THR A 96 0.28 13.02 19.31
C THR A 96 0.82 14.44 19.45
N TRP A 97 0.06 15.37 20.04
CA TRP A 97 0.55 16.73 20.30
C TRP A 97 1.81 16.74 21.18
N ASN A 98 1.82 15.95 22.25
CA ASN A 98 3.01 15.79 23.10
C ASN A 98 4.20 15.18 22.33
N LEU A 99 3.94 14.22 21.44
CA LEU A 99 4.97 13.63 20.58
C LEU A 99 5.58 14.69 19.65
N LEU A 100 4.75 15.51 19.02
CA LEU A 100 5.17 16.60 18.12
C LEU A 100 5.97 17.66 18.88
N GLN A 101 5.52 18.07 20.06
CA GLN A 101 6.24 19.03 20.89
C GLN A 101 7.60 18.50 21.35
N ARG A 102 7.72 17.20 21.69
CA ARG A 102 9.00 16.59 22.08
C ARG A 102 9.97 16.43 20.92
N ASN A 103 9.46 16.28 19.70
CA ASN A 103 10.26 16.08 18.48
C ASN A 103 10.41 17.37 17.65
N ARG A 104 10.15 18.55 18.23
CA ARG A 104 10.23 19.85 17.54
C ARG A 104 11.65 20.40 17.43
N ASP A 105 12.52 20.04 18.37
CA ASP A 105 13.85 20.64 18.48
C ASP A 105 14.72 20.29 17.26
N ASP A 106 15.48 21.28 16.77
CA ASP A 106 16.37 21.16 15.59
C ASP A 106 15.65 20.68 14.30
N ARG A 107 14.35 20.93 14.17
CA ARG A 107 13.53 20.51 13.02
C ARG A 107 12.51 21.56 12.62
N VAL A 108 12.12 21.54 11.34
CA VAL A 108 10.99 22.30 10.81
C VAL A 108 9.83 21.33 10.57
N ILE A 109 8.74 21.53 11.28
CA ILE A 109 7.50 20.76 11.13
C ILE A 109 6.46 21.65 10.46
N VAL A 110 5.97 21.23 9.29
CA VAL A 110 4.86 21.88 8.60
C VAL A 110 3.63 21.02 8.79
N LEU A 111 2.64 21.57 9.48
CA LEU A 111 1.40 20.90 9.86
C LEU A 111 0.23 21.59 9.14
N THR A 112 -0.65 20.81 8.51
CA THR A 112 -2.00 21.26 8.15
C THR A 112 -2.99 20.69 9.15
N THR A 113 -3.96 21.50 9.57
CA THR A 113 -5.04 21.06 10.45
C THR A 113 -6.26 21.94 10.25
N HIS A 114 -7.44 21.36 10.43
CA HIS A 114 -8.70 22.07 10.53
C HIS A 114 -9.10 22.35 11.99
N PHE A 115 -8.36 21.85 12.98
CA PHE A 115 -8.58 22.14 14.40
C PHE A 115 -7.77 23.36 14.81
N MET A 116 -8.42 24.49 15.11
CA MET A 116 -7.66 25.69 15.46
C MET A 116 -7.00 25.58 16.83
N ASP A 117 -7.59 24.83 17.78
CA ASP A 117 -6.92 24.41 19.02
C ASP A 117 -5.55 23.75 18.78
N GLU A 118 -5.44 22.90 17.75
CA GLU A 118 -4.18 22.23 17.41
C GLU A 118 -3.15 23.23 16.87
N ALA A 119 -3.60 24.15 16.00
CA ALA A 119 -2.75 25.21 15.47
C ALA A 119 -2.29 26.18 16.57
N ASP A 120 -3.14 26.49 17.54
CA ASP A 120 -2.83 27.38 18.67
C ASP A 120 -1.76 26.78 19.59
N ILE A 121 -1.88 25.48 19.89
CA ILE A 121 -0.98 24.78 20.83
C ILE A 121 0.36 24.42 20.19
N LEU A 122 0.36 24.01 18.91
CA LEU A 122 1.56 23.51 18.23
C LEU A 122 2.26 24.56 17.36
N GLY A 123 1.54 25.59 16.92
CA GLY A 123 2.02 26.53 15.91
C GLY A 123 2.82 27.69 16.50
N ASP A 124 4.12 27.72 16.21
CA ASP A 124 4.94 28.93 16.43
C ASP A 124 4.51 30.07 15.48
N ARG A 125 4.14 29.70 14.25
CA ARG A 125 3.62 30.58 13.21
C ARG A 125 2.48 29.88 12.48
N ILE A 126 1.34 30.54 12.45
CA ILE A 126 0.09 30.04 11.87
C ILE A 126 -0.16 30.79 10.57
N ALA A 127 -0.61 30.06 9.55
CA ALA A 127 -0.92 30.57 8.24
C ALA A 127 -2.35 30.13 7.90
N ILE A 128 -3.26 31.10 7.71
CA ILE A 128 -4.67 30.83 7.40
C ILE A 128 -4.86 30.95 5.90
N MET A 129 -5.40 29.89 5.29
CA MET A 129 -5.69 29.81 3.86
C MET A 129 -7.20 29.69 3.64
N ALA A 130 -7.74 30.46 2.70
CA ALA A 130 -9.14 30.37 2.25
C ALA A 130 -9.22 30.61 0.73
N ASP A 131 -10.12 29.89 0.05
CA ASP A 131 -10.32 29.97 -1.41
C ASP A 131 -9.03 29.82 -2.24
N GLY A 132 -8.15 28.92 -1.80
CA GLY A 132 -6.86 28.67 -2.45
C GLY A 132 -5.83 29.79 -2.31
N GLN A 133 -6.08 30.80 -1.47
CA GLN A 133 -5.18 31.92 -1.22
C GLN A 133 -4.80 32.01 0.25
N LEU A 134 -3.56 32.41 0.52
CA LEU A 134 -3.09 32.69 1.88
C LEU A 134 -3.64 34.04 2.35
N CYS A 135 -4.51 34.05 3.35
CA CYS A 135 -5.18 35.24 3.86
C CYS A 135 -4.29 36.02 4.83
N CYS A 136 -3.76 35.33 5.84
CA CYS A 136 -2.91 35.94 6.84
C CYS A 136 -1.91 34.94 7.41
N ALA A 137 -0.82 35.45 8.00
CA ALA A 137 0.16 34.62 8.68
C ALA A 137 0.81 35.36 9.84
N GLY A 138 1.01 34.67 10.97
CA GLY A 138 1.65 35.22 12.16
C GLY A 138 1.56 34.26 13.36
N SER A 139 2.12 34.63 14.50
CA SER A 139 1.89 33.88 15.75
C SER A 139 0.41 33.92 16.15
N SER A 140 -0.05 32.93 16.92
CA SER A 140 -1.43 32.93 17.45
C SER A 140 -1.82 34.26 18.11
N LEU A 141 -0.97 34.79 19.01
CA LEU A 141 -1.22 36.05 19.71
C LEU A 141 -1.33 37.24 18.74
N PHE A 142 -0.45 37.30 17.73
CA PHE A 142 -0.52 38.34 16.69
C PHE A 142 -1.85 38.29 15.92
N LEU A 143 -2.30 37.09 15.51
CA LEU A 143 -3.56 36.94 14.77
C LEU A 143 -4.77 37.31 15.63
N LYS A 144 -4.80 36.86 16.89
CA LYS A 144 -5.84 37.22 17.87
C LYS A 144 -5.87 38.73 18.17
N ASN A 145 -4.72 39.39 18.25
CA ASN A 145 -4.68 40.83 18.49
C ASN A 145 -5.03 41.65 17.25
N ARG A 146 -4.66 41.19 16.05
CA ARG A 146 -4.86 41.92 14.79
C ARG A 146 -6.27 41.79 14.25
N TYR A 147 -6.81 40.58 14.27
CA TYR A 147 -8.11 40.23 13.68
C TYR A 147 -9.15 39.86 14.72
N GLY A 148 -8.72 39.47 15.93
CA GLY A 148 -9.65 39.23 17.01
C GLY A 148 -10.32 40.51 17.47
N ALA A 149 -11.45 40.32 18.14
CA ALA A 149 -12.31 41.42 18.55
C ALA A 149 -12.13 41.78 20.03
N GLY A 150 -11.12 41.19 20.68
CA GLY A 150 -10.72 41.45 22.07
C GLY A 150 -11.00 40.27 22.99
N TYR A 151 -11.75 40.53 24.04
CA TYR A 151 -12.13 39.56 25.06
C TYR A 151 -13.64 39.36 25.04
N ASN A 152 -14.09 38.13 25.29
CA ASN A 152 -15.49 37.79 25.44
C ASN A 152 -15.79 37.61 26.93
N LEU A 153 -16.64 38.47 27.47
CA LEU A 153 -17.20 38.37 28.81
C LEU A 153 -18.51 37.59 28.72
N THR A 154 -18.46 36.32 29.09
CA THR A 154 -19.62 35.43 29.15
C THR A 154 -20.23 35.51 30.54
N MET A 155 -21.54 35.73 30.63
CA MET A 155 -22.28 35.84 31.88
C MET A 155 -23.51 34.93 31.89
N ILE A 156 -23.77 34.31 33.05
CA ILE A 156 -24.96 33.52 33.31
C ILE A 156 -25.97 34.40 34.05
N LYS A 157 -27.12 34.63 33.44
CA LYS A 157 -28.19 35.48 33.98
C LYS A 157 -29.16 34.72 34.88
N ALA A 158 -29.57 35.36 35.98
CA ALA A 158 -30.66 34.87 36.81
C ALA A 158 -32.03 35.22 36.17
N PRO A 159 -33.12 34.55 36.59
CA PRO A 159 -34.46 34.86 36.10
C PRO A 159 -34.81 36.34 36.33
N GLY A 160 -35.24 37.04 35.27
CA GLY A 160 -35.59 38.46 35.34
C GLY A 160 -34.39 39.43 35.37
N CYS A 161 -33.22 39.00 34.90
CA CYS A 161 -32.08 39.89 34.64
C CYS A 161 -32.35 40.82 33.45
N ASP A 162 -32.06 42.11 33.62
CA ASP A 162 -32.11 43.10 32.54
C ASP A 162 -30.74 43.21 31.86
N VAL A 163 -30.67 42.73 30.61
CA VAL A 163 -29.44 42.72 29.81
C VAL A 163 -29.02 44.13 29.40
N GLU A 164 -29.97 45.07 29.27
CA GLU A 164 -29.65 46.46 28.92
C GLU A 164 -29.00 47.20 30.10
N ALA A 165 -29.48 46.95 31.33
CA ALA A 165 -28.86 47.47 32.55
C ALA A 165 -27.42 46.95 32.72
N VAL A 166 -27.18 45.66 32.46
CA VAL A 166 -25.83 45.07 32.47
C VAL A 166 -24.96 45.70 31.38
N GLY A 167 -25.50 45.89 30.18
CA GLY A 167 -24.78 46.55 29.09
C GLY A 167 -24.46 48.02 29.39
N ALA A 168 -25.37 48.75 30.04
CA ALA A 168 -25.14 50.12 30.48
C ALA A 168 -24.06 50.20 31.57
N PHE A 169 -24.09 49.28 32.54
CA PHE A 169 -23.04 49.15 33.55
C PHE A 169 -21.66 48.91 32.90
N LEU A 170 -21.57 47.95 31.96
CA LEU A 170 -20.31 47.68 31.26
C LEU A 170 -19.82 48.88 30.45
N ARG A 171 -20.74 49.63 29.80
CA ARG A 171 -20.40 50.83 29.04
C ARG A 171 -19.86 51.98 29.89
N ASN A 172 -20.15 52.03 31.18
CA ASN A 172 -19.55 53.01 32.09
C ASN A 172 -18.02 52.83 32.24
N PHE A 173 -17.55 51.58 32.15
CA PHE A 173 -16.12 51.25 32.22
C PHE A 173 -15.48 51.12 30.83
N VAL A 174 -16.19 50.48 29.91
CA VAL A 174 -15.73 50.17 28.55
C VAL A 174 -16.79 50.64 27.55
N PRO A 175 -16.68 51.88 27.03
CA PRO A 175 -17.71 52.49 26.18
C PRO A 175 -18.03 51.69 24.91
N GLU A 176 -17.05 50.97 24.38
CA GLU A 176 -17.15 50.15 23.17
C GLU A 176 -17.69 48.73 23.43
N ALA A 177 -18.16 48.41 24.64
CA ALA A 177 -18.71 47.10 24.97
C ALA A 177 -19.97 46.80 24.13
N LYS A 178 -19.92 45.72 23.33
CA LYS A 178 -21.02 45.28 22.46
C LYS A 178 -21.59 43.95 22.94
N CYS A 179 -22.91 43.82 22.95
CA CYS A 179 -23.57 42.53 23.19
C CYS A 179 -23.51 41.72 21.89
N LEU A 180 -22.81 40.58 21.90
CA LEU A 180 -22.71 39.68 20.74
C LEU A 180 -23.87 38.71 20.67
N SER A 181 -24.26 38.16 21.82
CA SER A 181 -25.28 37.14 21.89
C SER A 181 -26.01 37.19 23.23
N ASN A 182 -27.31 36.90 23.19
CA ASN A 182 -28.17 36.77 24.35
C ASN A 182 -29.11 35.59 24.10
N PHE A 183 -28.76 34.42 24.62
CA PHE A 183 -29.50 33.18 24.40
C PHE A 183 -29.76 32.46 25.72
N GLY A 184 -31.03 32.11 25.97
CA GLY A 184 -31.39 31.26 27.11
C GLY A 184 -31.05 31.93 28.45
N SER A 185 -30.05 31.42 29.16
CA SER A 185 -29.51 31.97 30.42
C SER A 185 -28.09 32.52 30.28
N GLU A 186 -27.59 32.68 29.06
CA GLU A 186 -26.22 33.11 28.77
C GLU A 186 -26.23 34.41 27.94
N VAL A 187 -25.35 35.34 28.30
CA VAL A 187 -25.13 36.58 27.54
C VAL A 187 -23.62 36.79 27.36
N VAL A 188 -23.21 37.15 26.15
CA VAL A 188 -21.80 37.37 25.80
C VAL A 188 -21.60 38.81 25.36
N PHE A 189 -20.72 39.51 26.07
CA PHE A 189 -20.28 40.86 25.72
C PHE A 189 -18.85 40.83 25.19
N GLN A 190 -18.62 41.58 24.12
CA GLN A 190 -17.31 41.79 23.55
C GLN A 190 -16.68 43.05 24.11
N LEU A 191 -15.47 42.92 24.61
CA LEU A 191 -14.67 43.98 25.20
C LEU A 191 -13.38 44.16 24.40
N PRO A 192 -13.06 45.37 23.92
CA PRO A 192 -11.81 45.61 23.20
C PRO A 192 -10.56 45.33 24.03
N SER A 193 -9.49 44.86 23.37
CA SER A 193 -8.20 44.58 24.01
C SER A 193 -7.50 45.85 24.53
N THR A 194 -7.80 47.01 23.97
CA THR A 194 -7.30 48.33 24.40
C THR A 194 -7.74 48.70 25.82
N SER A 195 -8.89 48.19 26.27
CA SER A 195 -9.46 48.46 27.59
C SER A 195 -9.04 47.44 28.66
N SER A 196 -8.10 46.54 28.35
CA SER A 196 -7.65 45.47 29.26
C SER A 196 -7.15 45.96 30.62
N GLY A 197 -6.57 47.15 30.69
CA GLY A 197 -6.12 47.75 31.95
C GLY A 197 -7.24 48.11 32.93
N VAL A 198 -8.48 48.30 32.46
CA VAL A 198 -9.65 48.67 33.28
C VAL A 198 -10.41 47.43 33.76
N PHE A 199 -10.12 46.24 33.19
CA PHE A 199 -10.87 45.03 33.49
C PHE A 199 -10.78 44.62 34.95
N SER A 200 -9.63 44.80 35.62
CA SER A 200 -9.53 44.45 37.05
C SER A 200 -10.52 45.23 37.91
N THR A 201 -10.63 46.54 37.70
CA THR A 201 -11.55 47.41 38.45
C THR A 201 -13.00 47.13 38.05
N MET A 202 -13.26 46.96 36.77
CA MET A 202 -14.60 46.62 36.27
C MET A 202 -15.10 45.30 36.87
N LEU A 203 -14.28 44.25 36.89
CA LEU A 203 -14.66 42.93 37.41
C LEU A 203 -14.84 42.95 38.94
N GLN A 204 -14.03 43.73 39.68
CA GLN A 204 -14.24 43.93 41.11
C GLN A 204 -15.60 44.58 41.41
N VAL A 205 -15.94 45.66 40.71
CA VAL A 205 -17.24 46.32 40.90
C VAL A 205 -18.39 45.43 40.41
N LEU A 206 -18.16 44.63 39.36
CA LEU A 206 -19.14 43.66 38.88
C LEU A 206 -19.43 42.58 39.92
N ASP A 207 -18.44 42.16 40.71
CA ASP A 207 -18.63 41.21 41.81
C ASP A 207 -19.46 41.81 42.96
N ASP A 208 -19.24 43.09 43.29
CA ASP A 208 -20.01 43.80 44.32
C ASP A 208 -21.47 44.02 43.89
N GLU A 209 -21.70 44.43 42.64
CA GLU A 209 -23.03 44.71 42.07
C GLU A 209 -23.72 43.47 41.47
N LYS A 210 -23.10 42.30 41.61
CA LYS A 210 -23.55 41.03 41.00
C LYS A 210 -24.99 40.65 41.36
N GLN A 211 -25.37 40.85 42.63
CA GLN A 211 -26.71 40.55 43.12
C GLN A 211 -27.74 41.54 42.57
N ASN A 212 -27.37 42.82 42.46
CA ASN A 212 -28.23 43.90 41.95
C ASN A 212 -28.50 43.74 40.45
N LEU A 213 -27.45 43.37 39.68
CA LEU A 213 -27.52 43.11 38.25
C LEU A 213 -28.12 41.72 37.91
N ARG A 214 -28.42 40.89 38.92
CA ARG A 214 -28.98 39.54 38.76
C ARG A 214 -28.12 38.62 37.88
N VAL A 215 -26.79 38.70 38.05
CA VAL A 215 -25.82 37.83 37.36
C VAL A 215 -25.38 36.70 38.31
N ILE A 216 -25.49 35.45 37.88
CA ILE A 216 -25.12 34.28 38.70
C ILE A 216 -23.61 34.06 38.67
N GLN A 217 -23.02 34.12 37.48
CA GLN A 217 -21.60 33.85 37.25
C GLN A 217 -21.15 34.57 36.00
N TYR A 218 -19.87 34.91 35.92
CA TYR A 218 -19.24 35.40 34.72
C TYR A 218 -17.90 34.72 34.49
N GLY A 219 -17.42 34.77 33.25
CA GLY A 219 -16.11 34.31 32.83
C GLY A 219 -15.58 35.19 31.70
N VAL A 220 -14.28 35.44 31.70
CA VAL A 220 -13.60 36.19 30.64
C VAL A 220 -12.75 35.22 29.83
N SER A 221 -12.97 35.18 28.52
CA SER A 221 -12.16 34.43 27.57
C SER A 221 -11.54 35.36 26.53
N VAL A 222 -10.42 34.94 25.95
CA VAL A 222 -9.81 35.63 24.81
C VAL A 222 -10.48 35.11 23.52
N THR A 223 -10.62 35.96 22.50
CA THR A 223 -11.02 35.51 21.16
C THR A 223 -10.18 34.31 20.72
N THR A 224 -10.85 33.24 20.30
CA THR A 224 -10.19 32.02 19.84
C THR A 224 -9.73 32.14 18.39
N LEU A 225 -8.89 31.21 17.91
CA LEU A 225 -8.50 31.21 16.49
C LEU A 225 -9.67 30.86 15.57
N GLU A 226 -10.66 30.11 16.05
CA GLU A 226 -11.91 29.84 15.33
C GLU A 226 -12.68 31.14 15.06
N GLU A 227 -12.82 32.01 16.05
CA GLU A 227 -13.47 33.32 15.87
C GLU A 227 -12.70 34.21 14.89
N VAL A 228 -11.36 34.22 14.98
CA VAL A 228 -10.51 34.93 14.01
C VAL A 228 -10.73 34.40 12.59
N PHE A 229 -10.80 33.08 12.41
CA PHE A 229 -11.03 32.45 11.12
C PHE A 229 -12.40 32.80 10.53
N LEU A 230 -13.47 32.74 11.35
CA LEU A 230 -14.82 33.10 10.93
C LEU A 230 -14.90 34.56 10.48
N ARG A 231 -14.25 35.46 11.23
CA ARG A 231 -14.24 36.89 10.88
C ARG A 231 -13.51 37.18 9.58
N ILE A 232 -12.33 36.58 9.39
CA ILE A 232 -11.57 36.72 8.12
C ILE A 232 -12.40 36.21 6.94
N SER A 233 -13.20 35.15 7.14
CA SER A 233 -14.06 34.61 6.10
C SER A 233 -15.22 35.57 5.78
N GLN A 234 -15.87 36.14 6.79
CA GLN A 234 -16.94 37.14 6.64
C GLN A 234 -16.45 38.43 5.97
N ASP A 235 -15.32 38.99 6.42
CA ASP A 235 -14.73 40.20 5.83
C ASP A 235 -14.48 40.00 4.32
N ARG A 236 -14.08 38.79 3.89
CA ARG A 236 -13.88 38.47 2.47
C ARG A 236 -15.17 38.27 1.69
N GLU A 237 -16.20 37.66 2.28
CA GLU A 237 -17.53 37.56 1.64
C GLU A 237 -18.09 38.97 1.38
N GLU A 238 -17.91 39.89 2.33
CA GLU A 238 -18.26 41.30 2.19
C GLU A 238 -17.43 42.01 1.11
N GLU A 239 -16.10 41.82 1.08
CA GLU A 239 -15.21 42.36 0.04
C GLU A 239 -15.56 41.82 -1.36
N ALA A 240 -15.89 40.52 -1.47
CA ALA A 240 -16.30 39.88 -2.71
C ALA A 240 -17.67 40.38 -3.19
N ALA A 241 -18.62 40.60 -2.27
CA ALA A 241 -19.92 41.19 -2.58
C ALA A 241 -19.82 42.66 -3.01
N MET A 242 -18.82 43.40 -2.50
CA MET A 242 -18.55 44.79 -2.89
C MET A 242 -17.80 44.95 -4.22
N GLY A 243 -17.48 43.86 -4.92
CA GLY A 243 -16.88 43.92 -6.26
C GLY A 243 -15.49 44.57 -6.31
N VAL A 244 -14.78 44.64 -5.18
CA VAL A 244 -13.42 45.18 -5.13
C VAL A 244 -12.45 44.07 -5.54
N GLY A 245 -12.04 44.12 -6.79
CA GLY A 245 -11.02 43.24 -7.33
C GLY A 245 -9.69 43.34 -6.58
N ALA A 246 -9.24 42.18 -6.10
CA ALA A 246 -7.88 41.83 -5.71
C ALA A 246 -7.26 42.57 -4.50
N CYS A 247 -7.40 41.97 -3.31
CA CYS A 247 -6.31 41.96 -2.34
C CYS A 247 -5.38 40.77 -2.65
N GLY A 248 -4.65 40.89 -3.76
CA GLY A 248 -3.45 40.11 -3.97
C GLY A 248 -2.48 40.42 -2.85
N VAL A 249 -1.99 39.36 -2.20
CA VAL A 249 -1.12 39.37 -1.03
C VAL A 249 0.13 40.25 -1.26
N LYS A 250 0.04 41.55 -0.97
CA LYS A 250 1.20 42.46 -0.93
C LYS A 250 2.11 42.19 0.29
N VAL A 251 1.65 41.38 1.25
CA VAL A 251 2.36 41.10 2.51
C VAL A 251 3.38 39.95 2.39
N VAL A 252 3.20 39.00 1.46
CA VAL A 252 4.16 37.88 1.28
C VAL A 252 5.45 38.36 0.60
N ASP A 253 5.36 39.36 -0.27
CA ASP A 253 6.52 39.98 -0.89
C ASP A 253 7.29 40.91 0.05
N GLN A 254 6.65 41.35 1.14
CA GLN A 254 7.29 42.09 2.22
C GLN A 254 7.98 41.16 3.22
N ILE A 255 7.46 39.96 3.50
CA ILE A 255 8.15 38.94 4.31
C ILE A 255 9.44 38.46 3.62
N ARG A 256 9.47 38.43 2.28
CA ARG A 256 10.71 38.17 1.52
C ARG A 256 11.76 39.28 1.68
N ARG A 257 11.37 40.48 2.12
CA ARG A 257 12.25 41.66 2.31
C ARG A 257 12.49 42.03 3.79
N THR A 258 11.60 41.68 4.72
CA THR A 258 11.74 42.01 6.16
C THR A 258 12.41 40.92 6.99
N SER A 259 12.59 39.71 6.44
CA SER A 259 13.55 38.75 7.00
C SER A 259 15.02 39.16 6.78
N ALA A 260 15.27 40.28 6.08
CA ALA A 260 16.61 40.81 5.82
C ALA A 260 17.01 42.01 6.71
N THR A 261 16.21 42.40 7.73
CA THR A 261 16.48 43.64 8.48
C THR A 261 16.30 43.57 10.00
N SER A 262 16.40 42.41 10.63
CA SER A 262 16.73 42.33 12.07
C SER A 262 18.25 42.18 12.25
N VAL A 263 18.98 43.27 12.03
CA VAL A 263 20.39 43.41 12.40
C VAL A 263 20.44 43.63 13.92
N ASN A 264 20.48 42.55 14.70
CA ASN A 264 21.17 42.55 16.00
C ASN A 264 21.45 41.15 16.56
N SER A 265 21.94 40.25 15.72
CA SER A 265 22.57 39.01 16.16
C SER A 265 24.06 39.12 15.87
N ARG A 266 24.85 39.39 16.91
CA ARG A 266 26.32 39.31 16.83
C ARG A 266 26.71 37.91 16.36
N GLY A 267 27.30 37.84 15.17
CA GLY A 267 28.24 36.81 14.76
C GLY A 267 27.83 35.35 14.96
N THR A 268 26.86 34.86 14.21
CA THR A 268 26.85 33.45 13.82
C THR A 268 27.03 33.38 12.32
N HIS A 269 28.19 32.86 11.94
CA HIS A 269 28.58 32.55 10.58
C HIS A 269 27.47 31.69 9.96
N TRP A 270 26.80 32.17 8.91
CA TRP A 270 25.94 31.32 8.08
C TRP A 270 26.87 30.31 7.39
N THR A 271 27.09 29.17 8.03
CA THR A 271 27.59 28.01 7.29
C THR A 271 26.50 27.65 6.29
N PRO A 272 26.78 27.60 4.98
CA PRO A 272 25.87 26.91 4.07
C PRO A 272 25.58 25.55 4.69
N ILE A 273 24.34 25.05 4.55
CA ILE A 273 24.01 23.67 4.91
C ILE A 273 24.99 22.82 4.12
N THR A 274 26.10 22.47 4.77
CA THR A 274 27.02 21.49 4.28
C THR A 274 26.15 20.26 4.22
N SER A 275 26.11 19.64 3.04
CA SER A 275 25.61 18.30 2.93
C SER A 275 26.43 17.49 3.92
N GLU A 276 25.95 17.33 5.15
CA GLU A 276 26.44 16.31 6.04
C GLU A 276 26.46 15.06 5.17
N VAL A 277 27.63 14.43 5.14
CA VAL A 277 27.85 13.16 4.47
C VAL A 277 26.95 12.18 5.21
N THR A 278 25.67 12.17 4.84
CA THR A 278 24.74 11.11 5.17
C THR A 278 25.43 9.88 4.61
N ASN A 279 25.89 9.02 5.50
CA ASN A 279 26.42 7.71 5.16
C ASN A 279 25.53 7.14 4.06
N ARG A 280 26.02 7.12 2.82
CA ARG A 280 25.21 6.64 1.69
C ARG A 280 24.93 5.18 2.00
N ALA A 281 23.72 4.88 2.47
CA ALA A 281 23.35 3.48 2.63
C ALA A 281 23.51 2.85 1.26
N THR A 282 24.31 1.79 1.22
CA THR A 282 24.69 1.14 -0.02
C THR A 282 23.43 0.69 -0.75
N PHE A 283 23.43 0.77 -2.08
CA PHE A 283 22.37 0.24 -2.93
C PHE A 283 21.86 -1.14 -2.45
N TRP A 284 22.79 -1.97 -1.99
CA TRP A 284 22.54 -3.30 -1.43
C TRP A 284 21.70 -3.33 -0.14
N SER A 285 21.85 -2.36 0.77
CA SER A 285 21.05 -2.32 1.99
C SER A 285 19.58 -2.04 1.68
N GLN A 286 19.32 -1.08 0.80
CA GLN A 286 17.97 -0.76 0.33
C GLN A 286 17.38 -1.92 -0.47
N TYR A 287 18.15 -2.51 -1.38
CA TYR A 287 17.74 -3.70 -2.13
C TYR A 287 17.35 -4.85 -1.19
N SER A 288 18.19 -5.17 -0.20
CA SER A 288 17.91 -6.24 0.77
C SER A 288 16.66 -5.96 1.60
N ALA A 289 16.44 -4.71 2.02
CA ALA A 289 15.25 -4.33 2.78
C ALA A 289 13.97 -4.42 1.95
N LEU A 290 14.00 -3.94 0.70
CA LEU A 290 12.87 -4.01 -0.22
C LEU A 290 12.55 -5.45 -0.65
N LEU A 291 13.58 -6.27 -0.85
CA LEU A 291 13.43 -7.70 -1.13
C LEU A 291 12.82 -8.42 0.09
N THR A 292 13.33 -8.16 1.29
CA THR A 292 12.79 -8.74 2.53
C THR A 292 11.34 -8.33 2.74
N LYS A 293 10.99 -7.07 2.48
CA LYS A 293 9.61 -6.57 2.49
C LYS A 293 8.75 -7.39 1.52
N ARG A 294 9.18 -7.51 0.25
CA ARG A 294 8.45 -8.25 -0.80
C ARG A 294 8.22 -9.71 -0.40
N VAL A 295 9.24 -10.40 0.09
CA VAL A 295 9.15 -11.80 0.58
C VAL A 295 8.17 -11.92 1.74
N ARG A 296 8.23 -11.02 2.73
CA ARG A 296 7.32 -11.05 3.90
C ARG A 296 5.87 -10.82 3.52
N ILE A 297 5.60 -9.85 2.64
CA ILE A 297 4.25 -9.57 2.15
C ILE A 297 3.72 -10.80 1.42
N THR A 298 4.49 -11.36 0.47
CA THR A 298 4.07 -12.53 -0.29
C THR A 298 3.81 -13.75 0.58
N LYS A 299 4.66 -14.01 1.59
CA LYS A 299 4.46 -15.13 2.52
C LYS A 299 3.19 -14.98 3.37
N ARG A 300 2.80 -13.75 3.72
CA ARG A 300 1.62 -13.47 4.55
C ARG A 300 0.34 -13.29 3.74
N ASP A 301 0.45 -12.87 2.48
CA ASP A 301 -0.66 -12.78 1.54
C ASP A 301 -0.93 -14.14 0.87
N LYS A 302 -1.55 -15.04 1.65
CA LYS A 302 -1.88 -16.39 1.20
C LYS A 302 -2.74 -16.42 -0.05
N LYS A 303 -3.58 -15.40 -0.29
CA LYS A 303 -4.45 -15.32 -1.47
C LYS A 303 -3.62 -15.11 -2.73
N ASN A 304 -2.69 -14.15 -2.69
CA ASN A 304 -1.83 -13.89 -3.83
C ASN A 304 -0.84 -15.05 -4.08
N LEU A 305 -0.33 -15.67 -3.01
CA LEU A 305 0.52 -16.86 -3.13
C LEU A 305 -0.24 -18.06 -3.74
N LEU A 306 -1.49 -18.28 -3.33
CA LEU A 306 -2.36 -19.33 -3.89
C LEU A 306 -2.54 -19.11 -5.39
N ASN A 307 -2.84 -17.87 -5.81
CA ASN A 307 -3.03 -17.54 -7.22
C ASN A 307 -1.73 -17.67 -8.03
N ALA A 308 -0.58 -17.34 -7.45
CA ALA A 308 0.70 -17.37 -8.13
C ALA A 308 1.30 -18.78 -8.31
N VAL A 309 1.07 -19.68 -7.35
CA VAL A 309 1.75 -21.00 -7.30
C VAL A 309 0.76 -22.15 -7.38
N CYS A 310 -0.30 -22.14 -6.56
CA CYS A 310 -1.20 -23.29 -6.46
C CYS A 310 -2.10 -23.45 -7.69
N ILE A 311 -2.59 -22.35 -8.27
CA ILE A 311 -3.43 -22.42 -9.50
C ILE A 311 -2.63 -22.98 -10.69
N PRO A 312 -1.42 -22.45 -11.03
CA PRO A 312 -0.60 -23.05 -12.09
C PRO A 312 -0.27 -24.52 -11.82
N PHE A 313 0.09 -24.86 -10.58
CA PHE A 313 0.37 -26.25 -10.20
C PHE A 313 -0.85 -27.16 -10.39
N LEU A 314 -2.05 -26.70 -10.03
CA LEU A 314 -3.28 -27.45 -10.25
C LEU A 314 -3.54 -27.69 -11.74
N PHE A 315 -3.29 -26.71 -12.61
CA PHE A 315 -3.40 -26.91 -14.06
C PHE A 315 -2.36 -27.90 -14.61
N LEU A 316 -1.13 -27.90 -14.07
CA LEU A 316 -0.11 -28.88 -14.45
C LEU A 316 -0.48 -30.30 -13.98
N VAL A 317 -1.06 -30.44 -12.78
CA VAL A 317 -1.58 -31.74 -12.31
C VAL A 317 -2.75 -32.21 -13.17
N ILE A 318 -3.66 -31.30 -13.57
CA ILE A 318 -4.72 -31.61 -14.53
C ILE A 318 -4.12 -32.08 -15.85
N LEU A 319 -3.06 -31.44 -16.36
CA LEU A 319 -2.39 -31.86 -17.59
C LEU A 319 -1.90 -33.31 -17.51
N VAL A 320 -1.21 -33.68 -16.41
CA VAL A 320 -0.70 -35.04 -16.20
C VAL A 320 -1.85 -36.04 -15.98
N SER A 321 -2.97 -35.60 -15.39
CA SER A 321 -4.13 -36.45 -15.11
C SER A 321 -5.06 -36.59 -16.31
N LEU A 322 -4.96 -35.72 -17.32
CA LEU A 322 -5.79 -35.80 -18.51
C LEU A 322 -5.30 -37.00 -19.34
N PRO A 323 -6.16 -38.00 -19.58
CA PRO A 323 -5.81 -39.08 -20.48
C PRO A 323 -5.55 -38.51 -21.87
N GLU A 324 -4.52 -38.99 -22.55
CA GLU A 324 -4.25 -38.61 -23.93
C GLU A 324 -5.52 -38.84 -24.78
N ILE A 325 -5.87 -37.87 -25.62
CA ILE A 325 -7.03 -38.02 -26.51
C ILE A 325 -6.67 -39.12 -27.49
N ASN A 326 -7.32 -40.27 -27.34
CA ASN A 326 -7.14 -41.39 -28.25
C ASN A 326 -8.25 -41.33 -29.30
N VAL A 327 -7.88 -40.88 -30.51
CA VAL A 327 -8.82 -40.68 -31.63
C VAL A 327 -9.43 -42.03 -32.08
N THR A 328 -8.80 -43.17 -31.76
CA THR A 328 -9.39 -44.51 -31.99
C THR A 328 -10.74 -44.70 -31.31
N SER A 329 -10.93 -44.13 -30.11
CA SER A 329 -12.18 -44.25 -29.33
C SER A 329 -13.38 -43.54 -29.95
N PHE A 330 -13.14 -42.54 -30.80
CA PHE A 330 -14.18 -41.80 -31.51
C PHE A 330 -14.41 -42.31 -32.93
N VAL A 331 -13.43 -43.02 -33.51
CA VAL A 331 -13.47 -43.47 -34.91
C VAL A 331 -13.97 -44.90 -35.06
N THR A 332 -13.87 -45.76 -34.04
CA THR A 332 -14.43 -47.12 -34.14
C THR A 332 -14.82 -47.69 -32.79
N SER A 333 -16.06 -48.14 -32.70
CA SER A 333 -16.53 -49.06 -31.67
C SER A 333 -15.65 -50.32 -31.60
N GLY A 334 -14.93 -50.49 -30.48
CA GLY A 334 -14.28 -51.73 -30.08
C GLY A 334 -12.80 -51.60 -29.69
N ASP A 335 -12.54 -51.73 -28.38
CA ASP A 335 -11.38 -52.36 -27.73
C ASP A 335 -10.07 -52.48 -28.52
N TYR A 336 -9.21 -51.45 -28.47
CA TYR A 336 -7.83 -51.59 -28.95
C TYR A 336 -6.75 -50.94 -28.08
N ALA A 337 -7.09 -49.95 -27.23
CA ALA A 337 -6.07 -49.22 -26.45
C ALA A 337 -5.79 -49.81 -25.05
N THR A 338 -6.37 -50.96 -24.69
CA THR A 338 -6.22 -51.57 -23.35
C THR A 338 -5.15 -52.65 -23.26
N THR A 339 -4.42 -52.96 -24.34
CA THR A 339 -3.54 -54.14 -24.41
C THR A 339 -2.04 -53.87 -24.62
N LEU A 340 -1.56 -52.62 -24.72
CA LEU A 340 -0.11 -52.38 -24.65
C LEU A 340 0.37 -52.48 -23.20
N ALA A 341 1.27 -53.45 -22.94
CA ALA A 341 1.85 -53.70 -21.64
C ALA A 341 2.74 -52.52 -21.19
N SER A 342 2.60 -52.09 -19.94
CA SER A 342 3.49 -51.10 -19.32
C SER A 342 4.89 -51.67 -19.09
N THR A 343 5.89 -50.80 -18.90
CA THR A 343 7.30 -51.20 -18.68
C THR A 343 7.50 -52.11 -17.45
N SER A 344 6.63 -52.03 -16.45
CA SER A 344 6.65 -52.93 -15.28
C SER A 344 6.10 -54.32 -15.59
N HIS A 345 5.18 -54.40 -16.54
CA HIS A 345 4.55 -55.64 -17.00
C HIS A 345 5.51 -56.44 -17.91
N GLN A 346 6.28 -55.78 -18.77
CA GLN A 346 7.30 -56.40 -19.64
C GLN A 346 8.44 -57.10 -18.88
N SER A 347 8.69 -56.71 -17.62
CA SER A 347 9.70 -57.34 -16.76
C SER A 347 9.41 -58.80 -16.37
N GLN A 348 8.23 -59.31 -16.74
CA GLN A 348 7.82 -60.70 -16.51
C GLN A 348 8.28 -61.68 -17.61
N CYS A 349 8.80 -61.18 -18.74
CA CYS A 349 9.36 -62.02 -19.80
C CYS A 349 10.80 -62.46 -19.48
N SER A 350 11.18 -63.67 -19.91
CA SER A 350 12.51 -64.23 -19.60
C SER A 350 13.62 -63.54 -20.40
N SER A 351 14.83 -63.46 -19.83
CA SER A 351 15.99 -62.85 -20.50
C SER A 351 16.46 -63.60 -21.74
N ALA A 352 16.09 -64.88 -21.89
CA ALA A 352 16.38 -65.66 -23.10
C ALA A 352 15.57 -65.16 -24.31
N ASP A 353 14.33 -64.73 -24.08
CA ASP A 353 13.45 -64.24 -25.14
C ASP A 353 13.85 -62.85 -25.63
N ILE A 354 14.37 -62.01 -24.72
CA ILE A 354 14.96 -60.69 -25.05
C ILE A 354 16.21 -60.85 -25.94
N SER A 355 17.02 -61.89 -25.72
CA SER A 355 18.21 -62.14 -26.54
C SER A 355 17.89 -62.54 -27.99
N SER A 356 16.69 -63.10 -28.24
CA SER A 356 16.22 -63.46 -29.58
C SER A 356 15.82 -62.25 -30.43
N VAL A 357 15.56 -61.10 -29.81
CA VAL A 357 15.22 -59.83 -30.49
C VAL A 357 16.40 -59.30 -31.30
N TYR A 358 17.63 -59.52 -30.82
CA TYR A 358 18.86 -59.10 -31.53
C TYR A 358 19.21 -59.98 -32.75
N VAL A 359 18.59 -61.15 -32.90
CA VAL A 359 18.95 -62.15 -33.92
C VAL A 359 17.90 -62.30 -35.01
N SER A 360 16.67 -61.81 -34.79
CA SER A 360 15.62 -61.81 -35.82
C SER A 360 15.91 -60.74 -36.88
N SER A 361 16.75 -61.07 -37.85
CA SER A 361 17.07 -60.27 -39.04
C SER A 361 15.84 -59.81 -39.85
N TYR A 362 14.66 -60.33 -39.51
CA TYR A 362 13.39 -60.00 -40.15
C TYR A 362 12.90 -58.58 -39.82
N CYS A 363 13.16 -58.06 -38.61
CA CYS A 363 12.67 -56.74 -38.19
C CYS A 363 13.53 -55.59 -38.78
N ASP A 364 14.86 -55.78 -38.83
CA ASP A 364 15.82 -54.80 -39.38
C ASP A 364 15.64 -54.58 -40.90
N SER A 365 15.18 -55.60 -41.62
CA SER A 365 15.04 -55.57 -43.09
C SER A 365 13.96 -54.59 -43.60
N TYR A 366 13.05 -54.16 -42.71
CA TYR A 366 11.91 -53.30 -43.05
C TYR A 366 11.93 -51.93 -42.35
N SER A 367 13.06 -51.50 -41.79
CA SER A 367 13.27 -50.16 -41.21
C SER A 367 12.58 -49.88 -39.87
N PHE A 368 12.34 -50.92 -39.05
CA PHE A 368 11.70 -50.76 -37.75
C PHE A 368 12.66 -51.16 -36.61
N ASN A 369 13.08 -50.19 -35.80
CA ASN A 369 14.30 -50.31 -34.98
C ASN A 369 14.11 -50.76 -33.51
N TYR A 370 12.95 -51.25 -33.05
CA TYR A 370 12.83 -51.82 -31.69
C TYR A 370 11.54 -52.61 -31.40
N CYS A 371 11.59 -53.93 -31.22
CA CYS A 371 10.45 -54.70 -30.68
C CYS A 371 10.37 -54.56 -29.16
N ASP A 372 9.17 -54.29 -28.62
CA ASP A 372 8.89 -54.28 -27.18
C ASP A 372 7.94 -55.44 -26.84
N LEU A 373 8.40 -56.43 -26.08
CA LEU A 373 7.68 -57.68 -25.81
C LEU A 373 6.65 -57.50 -24.69
N GLY A 374 5.38 -57.84 -24.94
CA GLY A 374 4.29 -57.76 -23.94
C GLY A 374 4.16 -59.00 -23.05
N VAL A 375 3.42 -58.89 -21.94
CA VAL A 375 3.24 -59.98 -20.94
C VAL A 375 2.55 -61.22 -21.48
N ILE A 376 1.69 -61.04 -22.48
CA ILE A 376 0.83 -62.10 -22.99
C ILE A 376 1.58 -62.93 -24.06
N ASP A 377 2.53 -62.32 -24.77
CA ASP A 377 3.29 -62.93 -25.85
C ASP A 377 4.77 -62.53 -25.79
N CYS A 378 5.56 -63.30 -25.03
CA CYS A 378 7.01 -63.08 -24.89
C CYS A 378 7.82 -63.56 -26.12
N SER A 379 7.20 -63.82 -27.28
CA SER A 379 7.87 -64.35 -28.48
C SER A 379 8.25 -63.25 -29.48
N ALA A 380 9.54 -63.15 -29.83
CA ALA A 380 10.05 -62.17 -30.80
C ALA A 380 9.50 -62.37 -32.22
N SER A 381 9.20 -63.61 -32.62
CA SER A 381 8.62 -63.89 -33.94
C SER A 381 7.21 -63.32 -34.05
N THR A 382 6.42 -63.40 -32.97
CA THR A 382 5.04 -62.89 -32.89
C THR A 382 5.02 -61.36 -32.88
N CYS A 383 6.01 -60.73 -32.23
CA CYS A 383 6.17 -59.28 -32.19
C CYS A 383 6.51 -58.67 -33.56
N CYS A 384 7.32 -59.34 -34.39
CA CYS A 384 7.68 -58.88 -35.73
C CYS A 384 6.89 -59.58 -36.85
N ASP A 385 5.82 -60.29 -36.52
CA ASP A 385 4.98 -60.94 -37.52
C ASP A 385 4.08 -59.90 -38.20
N LYS A 386 4.45 -59.51 -39.41
CA LYS A 386 3.67 -58.60 -40.27
C LYS A 386 2.27 -59.12 -40.60
N THR A 387 2.00 -60.41 -40.39
CA THR A 387 0.69 -61.04 -40.63
C THR A 387 -0.15 -61.16 -39.37
N ASN A 388 0.43 -60.92 -38.19
CA ASN A 388 -0.30 -60.93 -36.93
C ASN A 388 -0.88 -59.55 -36.62
N VAL A 389 -2.21 -59.43 -36.54
CA VAL A 389 -2.94 -58.19 -36.26
C VAL A 389 -2.68 -57.60 -34.87
N GLU A 390 -2.14 -58.41 -33.95
CA GLU A 390 -1.75 -57.97 -32.59
C GLU A 390 -0.30 -57.46 -32.52
N SER A 391 0.49 -57.64 -33.59
CA SER A 391 1.85 -57.11 -33.67
C SER A 391 1.86 -55.57 -33.73
N PRO A 392 2.73 -54.87 -32.97
CA PRO A 392 2.97 -53.44 -33.12
C PRO A 392 3.45 -53.01 -34.51
N TYR A 393 3.88 -53.97 -35.33
CA TYR A 393 4.47 -53.80 -36.66
C TYR A 393 3.55 -54.22 -37.80
N TYR A 394 2.28 -54.50 -37.54
CA TYR A 394 1.30 -54.79 -38.58
C TYR A 394 1.11 -53.57 -39.50
N ALA A 395 1.39 -53.71 -40.79
CA ALA A 395 1.36 -52.61 -41.75
C ALA A 395 -0.09 -52.12 -41.99
N CYS A 396 -0.36 -50.86 -41.68
CA CYS A 396 -1.72 -50.29 -41.75
C CYS A 396 -2.30 -50.16 -43.17
N ASN A 397 -1.49 -50.36 -44.23
CA ASN A 397 -1.88 -50.09 -45.62
C ASN A 397 -1.38 -51.12 -46.67
N MET A 398 -0.94 -52.32 -46.30
CA MET A 398 -0.58 -53.33 -47.30
C MET A 398 -1.10 -54.72 -46.95
N CYS A 399 -2.10 -55.18 -47.68
CA CYS A 399 -2.30 -56.60 -47.92
C CYS A 399 -1.67 -56.90 -49.28
N ASP A 400 -0.63 -57.72 -49.32
CA ASP A 400 -0.22 -58.36 -50.57
C ASP A 400 -1.39 -59.25 -51.00
N GLY A 401 -1.97 -58.94 -52.18
CA GLY A 401 -2.92 -59.84 -52.83
C GLY A 401 -2.27 -61.20 -53.00
N THR A 402 -2.98 -62.28 -52.70
CA THR A 402 -2.44 -63.65 -52.77
C THR A 402 -2.19 -64.14 -54.21
N SER A 403 -2.17 -63.24 -55.20
CA SER A 403 -1.84 -63.51 -56.60
C SER A 403 -1.27 -62.26 -57.31
N PRO A 404 -0.34 -62.38 -58.28
CA PRO A 404 0.35 -61.25 -58.93
C PRO A 404 -0.51 -60.33 -59.82
N SER A 405 -1.83 -60.55 -59.90
CA SER A 405 -2.74 -59.86 -60.83
C SER A 405 -3.86 -59.07 -60.17
N ASP A 406 -3.96 -59.07 -58.83
CA ASP A 406 -5.01 -58.33 -58.13
C ASP A 406 -4.54 -56.91 -57.78
N PRO A 407 -5.34 -55.86 -58.06
CA PRO A 407 -5.00 -54.50 -57.68
C PRO A 407 -4.98 -54.36 -56.15
N VAL A 408 -3.93 -53.73 -55.63
CA VAL A 408 -3.78 -53.39 -54.20
C VAL A 408 -4.96 -52.53 -53.77
N THR A 409 -5.98 -53.15 -53.16
CA THR A 409 -7.10 -52.44 -52.55
C THR A 409 -6.72 -52.04 -51.12
N PRO A 410 -7.06 -50.83 -50.67
CA PRO A 410 -6.83 -50.42 -49.29
C PRO A 410 -7.78 -51.19 -48.37
N CYS A 411 -7.30 -52.33 -47.88
CA CYS A 411 -7.93 -53.01 -46.75
C CYS A 411 -7.61 -52.19 -45.51
N TYR A 412 -8.51 -51.28 -45.12
CA TYR A 412 -8.40 -50.58 -43.84
C TYR A 412 -8.34 -51.61 -42.73
N ASN A 413 -7.16 -51.78 -42.13
CA ASN A 413 -7.04 -52.51 -40.89
C ASN A 413 -7.87 -51.76 -39.83
N LYS A 414 -8.92 -52.39 -39.31
CA LYS A 414 -9.79 -51.82 -38.28
C LYS A 414 -9.04 -51.45 -36.99
N TYR A 415 -7.82 -51.99 -36.83
CA TYR A 415 -6.95 -51.80 -35.67
C TYR A 415 -5.90 -50.70 -35.85
N CYS A 416 -5.78 -50.08 -37.03
CA CYS A 416 -4.86 -48.98 -37.30
C CYS A 416 -5.58 -47.64 -37.47
N LEU A 417 -5.04 -46.58 -36.86
CA LEU A 417 -5.36 -45.20 -37.26
C LEU A 417 -4.77 -44.92 -38.65
N ASP A 418 -5.56 -44.32 -39.53
CA ASP A 418 -5.06 -43.78 -40.78
C ASP A 418 -4.07 -42.62 -40.53
N GLN A 419 -3.22 -42.30 -41.52
CA GLN A 419 -2.21 -41.25 -41.39
C GLN A 419 -2.82 -39.90 -40.99
N ASP A 420 -4.02 -39.59 -41.52
CA ASP A 420 -4.75 -38.37 -41.20
C ASP A 420 -5.32 -38.39 -39.78
N GLY A 421 -5.81 -39.53 -39.28
CA GLY A 421 -6.24 -39.72 -37.90
C GLY A 421 -5.09 -39.65 -36.87
N ALA A 422 -3.93 -40.24 -37.18
CA ALA A 422 -2.74 -40.14 -36.32
C ALA A 422 -2.20 -38.70 -36.27
N LYS A 423 -2.18 -38.01 -37.40
CA LYS A 423 -1.82 -36.58 -37.48
C LYS A 423 -2.82 -35.71 -36.72
N LEU A 424 -4.11 -36.00 -36.83
CA LEU A 424 -5.16 -35.32 -36.08
C LEU A 424 -5.03 -35.55 -34.56
N GLN A 425 -4.74 -36.78 -34.13
CA GLN A 425 -4.50 -37.12 -32.72
C GLN A 425 -3.32 -36.34 -32.14
N ALA A 426 -2.17 -36.36 -32.80
CA ALA A 426 -0.99 -35.61 -32.38
C ALA A 426 -1.28 -34.10 -32.33
N THR A 427 -2.01 -33.57 -33.32
CA THR A 427 -2.39 -32.15 -33.37
C THR A 427 -3.32 -31.77 -32.23
N LEU A 428 -4.34 -32.59 -31.93
CA LEU A 428 -5.28 -32.34 -30.84
C LEU A 428 -4.61 -32.43 -29.47
N ASN A 429 -3.76 -33.44 -29.23
CA ASN A 429 -3.03 -33.59 -27.97
C ASN A 429 -2.00 -32.47 -27.76
N ALA A 430 -1.27 -32.08 -28.82
CA ALA A 430 -0.35 -30.94 -28.77
C ALA A 430 -1.10 -29.63 -28.53
N PHE A 431 -2.25 -29.43 -29.16
CA PHE A 431 -3.11 -28.25 -28.95
C PHE A 431 -3.64 -28.20 -27.51
N LEU A 432 -4.19 -29.30 -26.99
CA LEU A 432 -4.70 -29.40 -25.62
C LEU A 432 -3.60 -29.10 -24.61
N THR A 433 -2.43 -29.71 -24.77
CA THR A 433 -1.25 -29.48 -23.93
C THR A 433 -0.81 -28.02 -23.97
N SER A 434 -0.70 -27.44 -25.17
CA SER A 434 -0.37 -26.02 -25.37
C SER A 434 -1.36 -25.09 -24.66
N VAL A 435 -2.66 -25.36 -24.76
CA VAL A 435 -3.71 -24.53 -24.13
C VAL A 435 -3.62 -24.61 -22.61
N VAL A 436 -3.49 -25.81 -22.04
CA VAL A 436 -3.42 -26.00 -20.58
C VAL A 436 -2.15 -25.38 -20.00
N VAL A 437 -1.00 -25.56 -20.65
CA VAL A 437 0.27 -24.93 -20.23
C VAL A 437 0.15 -23.40 -20.34
N THR A 438 -0.34 -22.87 -21.45
CA THR A 438 -0.50 -21.41 -21.63
C THR A 438 -1.42 -20.82 -20.55
N LEU A 439 -2.52 -21.51 -20.24
CA LEU A 439 -3.47 -21.08 -19.22
C LEU A 439 -2.87 -21.17 -17.81
N ALA A 440 -2.08 -22.20 -17.50
CA ALA A 440 -1.36 -22.31 -16.23
C ALA A 440 -0.39 -21.13 -16.01
N PHE A 441 0.41 -20.80 -17.03
CA PHE A 441 1.41 -19.73 -16.93
C PHE A 441 0.79 -18.32 -17.00
N ALA A 442 -0.42 -18.15 -17.53
CA ALA A 442 -1.12 -16.86 -17.57
C ALA A 442 -1.42 -16.28 -16.17
N PHE A 443 -1.54 -17.13 -15.14
CA PHE A 443 -1.80 -16.68 -13.76
C PHE A 443 -0.57 -16.09 -13.05
N VAL A 444 0.65 -16.43 -13.49
CA VAL A 444 1.89 -15.96 -12.85
C VAL A 444 2.07 -14.43 -13.03
N PRO A 445 1.96 -13.84 -14.24
CA PRO A 445 2.00 -12.39 -14.41
C PRO A 445 0.87 -11.66 -13.67
N ALA A 446 -0.32 -12.25 -13.57
CA ALA A 446 -1.47 -11.63 -12.90
C ALA A 446 -1.17 -11.37 -11.41
N ALA A 447 -0.56 -12.33 -10.71
CA ALA A 447 -0.18 -12.19 -9.31
C ALA A 447 0.95 -11.16 -9.08
N ILE A 448 1.85 -11.01 -10.05
CA ILE A 448 2.93 -10.00 -10.03
C ILE A 448 2.34 -8.60 -10.18
N VAL A 449 1.51 -8.39 -11.21
CA VAL A 449 0.89 -7.09 -11.51
C VAL A 449 -0.02 -6.64 -10.38
N ALA A 450 -0.78 -7.55 -9.76
CA ALA A 450 -1.68 -7.24 -8.65
C ALA A 450 -0.95 -6.52 -7.49
N PHE A 451 0.27 -6.92 -7.17
CA PHE A 451 1.05 -6.24 -6.12
C PHE A 451 1.47 -4.83 -6.51
N ILE A 452 2.00 -4.66 -7.73
CA ILE A 452 2.48 -3.35 -8.21
C ILE A 452 1.30 -2.37 -8.30
N VAL A 453 0.15 -2.85 -8.80
CA VAL A 453 -1.08 -2.08 -8.85
C VAL A 453 -1.52 -1.68 -7.44
N ARG A 454 -1.50 -2.62 -6.48
CA ARG A 454 -1.87 -2.34 -5.08
C ARG A 454 -0.98 -1.26 -4.45
N GLU A 455 0.31 -1.24 -4.79
CA GLU A 455 1.25 -0.24 -4.31
C GLU A 455 1.12 1.14 -4.99
N LYS A 456 0.59 1.16 -6.22
CA LYS A 456 0.27 2.36 -7.00
C LYS A 456 -1.17 2.84 -6.80
N ASN A 457 -1.99 2.13 -6.02
CA ASN A 457 -3.38 2.52 -5.77
C ASN A 457 -3.42 3.97 -5.26
N PRO A 458 -4.25 4.84 -5.86
CA PRO A 458 -4.25 6.27 -5.54
C PRO A 458 -4.54 6.57 -4.07
N ASN A 459 -5.30 5.70 -3.39
CA ASN A 459 -5.64 5.84 -1.97
C ASN A 459 -4.49 5.44 -1.03
N GLN A 460 -3.53 4.64 -1.50
CA GLN A 460 -2.37 4.20 -0.70
C GLN A 460 -1.06 4.82 -1.18
N ASN A 461 -0.85 5.07 -2.48
CA ASN A 461 0.33 5.72 -3.08
C ASN A 461 1.69 5.39 -2.42
N ALA A 462 1.85 4.14 -1.97
CA ALA A 462 2.93 3.73 -1.10
C ALA A 462 4.30 3.78 -1.79
N LYS A 463 4.31 3.65 -3.12
CA LYS A 463 5.50 3.89 -3.95
C LYS A 463 5.97 5.35 -3.86
N SER A 464 5.07 6.32 -3.97
CA SER A 464 5.41 7.74 -3.89
C SER A 464 6.03 8.07 -2.53
N LEU A 465 5.42 7.56 -1.46
CA LEU A 465 5.94 7.74 -0.10
C LEU A 465 7.36 7.17 0.07
N GLN A 466 7.62 5.97 -0.47
CA GLN A 466 8.96 5.37 -0.41
C GLN A 466 10.01 6.22 -1.14
N LEU A 467 9.65 6.76 -2.31
CA LEU A 467 10.56 7.61 -3.10
C LEU A 467 10.87 8.92 -2.37
N ILE A 468 9.86 9.57 -1.77
CA ILE A 468 10.05 10.78 -0.96
C ILE A 468 10.95 10.49 0.26
N CYS A 469 10.84 9.28 0.83
CA CYS A 469 11.67 8.83 1.95
C CYS A 469 13.10 8.41 1.55
N GLY A 470 13.47 8.48 0.26
CA GLY A 470 14.84 8.21 -0.20
C GLY A 470 15.07 6.80 -0.78
N ALA A 471 14.01 6.04 -1.09
CA ALA A 471 14.18 4.75 -1.75
C ALA A 471 14.72 4.91 -3.18
N ASN A 472 15.77 4.15 -3.52
CA ASN A 472 16.31 4.14 -4.87
C ASN A 472 15.38 3.37 -5.84
N VAL A 473 14.99 4.04 -6.93
CA VAL A 473 14.11 3.49 -7.98
C VAL A 473 14.68 2.20 -8.58
N SER A 474 15.99 2.15 -8.83
CA SER A 474 16.64 0.97 -9.40
C SER A 474 16.67 -0.21 -8.42
N ALA A 475 16.92 0.05 -7.14
CA ALA A 475 16.89 -0.98 -6.09
C ALA A 475 15.47 -1.56 -5.91
N TYR A 476 14.45 -0.71 -6.00
CA TYR A 476 13.04 -1.13 -5.97
C TYR A 476 12.72 -2.09 -7.12
N TRP A 477 13.02 -1.71 -8.37
CA TRP A 477 12.73 -2.56 -9.51
C TRP A 477 13.54 -3.86 -9.50
N LEU A 478 14.82 -3.80 -9.13
CA LEU A 478 15.65 -5.00 -9.02
C LEU A 478 15.14 -5.96 -7.93
N SER A 479 14.76 -5.44 -6.75
CA SER A 479 14.20 -6.28 -5.67
C SER A 479 12.86 -6.92 -6.04
N THR A 480 12.05 -6.22 -6.83
CA THR A 480 10.76 -6.75 -7.32
C THR A 480 11.01 -7.83 -8.38
N TRP A 481 11.86 -7.54 -9.37
CA TRP A 481 12.22 -8.46 -10.44
C TRP A 481 12.85 -9.76 -9.92
N THR A 482 13.80 -9.66 -9.00
CA THR A 482 14.46 -10.84 -8.40
C THR A 482 13.47 -11.73 -7.67
N HIS A 483 12.56 -11.16 -6.87
CA HIS A 483 11.52 -11.94 -6.22
C HIS A 483 10.56 -12.60 -7.23
N ASP A 484 10.16 -11.87 -8.27
CA ASP A 484 9.21 -12.38 -9.26
C ASP A 484 9.82 -13.52 -10.09
N ILE A 485 11.11 -13.44 -10.45
CA ILE A 485 11.84 -14.56 -11.06
C ILE A 485 11.89 -15.76 -10.12
N VAL A 486 12.19 -15.56 -8.83
CA VAL A 486 12.25 -16.68 -7.88
C VAL A 486 10.91 -17.41 -7.79
N ILE A 487 9.79 -16.69 -7.76
CA ILE A 487 8.45 -17.33 -7.77
C ILE A 487 8.17 -18.06 -9.07
N MET A 488 8.50 -17.46 -10.21
CA MET A 488 8.33 -18.08 -11.52
C MET A 488 9.17 -19.37 -11.64
N MET A 489 10.41 -19.36 -11.14
CA MET A 489 11.28 -20.53 -11.14
C MET A 489 10.67 -21.69 -10.33
N VAL A 490 9.95 -21.43 -9.24
CA VAL A 490 9.24 -22.49 -8.48
C VAL A 490 8.19 -23.17 -9.36
N THR A 491 7.40 -22.39 -10.12
CA THR A 491 6.40 -22.97 -11.04
C THR A 491 7.03 -23.73 -12.21
N VAL A 492 8.16 -23.23 -12.74
CA VAL A 492 8.89 -23.90 -13.83
C VAL A 492 9.53 -25.21 -13.36
N ILE A 493 10.16 -25.22 -12.18
CA ILE A 493 10.75 -26.43 -11.61
C ILE A 493 9.65 -27.47 -11.34
N ALA A 494 8.50 -27.05 -10.81
CA ALA A 494 7.36 -27.95 -10.63
C ALA A 494 6.88 -28.54 -11.97
N ALA A 495 6.84 -27.74 -13.03
CA ALA A 495 6.49 -28.18 -14.38
C ALA A 495 7.52 -29.10 -15.05
N MET A 496 8.79 -29.08 -14.63
CA MET A 496 9.81 -30.00 -15.14
C MET A 496 9.84 -31.34 -14.37
N ILE A 497 9.32 -31.36 -13.14
CA ILE A 497 9.26 -32.57 -12.31
C ILE A 497 8.02 -33.41 -12.65
N LEU A 498 6.89 -32.73 -12.91
CA LEU A 498 5.66 -33.30 -13.47
C LEU A 498 5.89 -33.67 -14.93
#